data_AF-A0A1H5IBS8-F1
#
_entry.id   AF-A0A1H5IBS8-F1
#
_cell.length_a   1.000
_cell.length_b   1.000
_cell.length_c   1.000
_cell.angle_alpha   90.00
_cell.angle_beta   90.00
_cell.angle_gamma   90.00
#
_symmetry.space_group_name_H-M   'P 1'
#
loop_
_entity.id
_entity.type
_entity.pdbx_description
1 polymer ?
#
loop_
_entity_poly.entity_id
_entity_poly.type
_entity_poly.pdbx_seq_one_letter_code
_entity_poly.pdbx_strand_id
1 'polypeptide(L)'
;MLIHPLNLAVVIDRMARLVGADPDDIEADMAILGVEIADVTADALVEPGRWRARDYHRADRPVSLADCVAGVCAVTMGIALATSDAHCAHMVRDEGGAVVALPDSKGVRP
;
A
#
# COMPACT_ATOMS: atom_id res chain seq x y z
N MET A 1 -4.22 -13.03 2.07
CA MET A 1 -4.05 -11.56 2.12
C MET A 1 -3.24 -11.18 0.91
N LEU A 2 -3.57 -10.11 0.18
CA LEU A 2 -2.91 -9.76 -1.09
C LEU A 2 -1.99 -8.55 -0.90
N ILE A 3 -0.80 -8.58 -1.49
CA ILE A 3 0.13 -7.44 -1.56
C ILE A 3 0.62 -7.22 -2.98
N HIS A 4 0.68 -5.96 -3.42
CA HIS A 4 1.34 -5.63 -4.67
C HIS A 4 2.87 -5.70 -4.51
N PRO A 5 3.65 -6.21 -5.49
CA PRO A 5 5.11 -6.32 -5.41
C PRO A 5 5.83 -5.05 -4.98
N LEU A 6 5.37 -3.88 -5.45
CA LEU A 6 5.92 -2.59 -5.02
C LEU A 6 5.77 -2.34 -3.50
N ASN A 7 4.66 -2.78 -2.91
CA ASN A 7 4.45 -2.65 -1.47
C ASN A 7 5.30 -3.65 -0.69
N LEU A 8 5.50 -4.88 -1.22
CA LEU A 8 6.48 -5.82 -0.67
C LEU A 8 7.90 -5.23 -0.71
N ALA A 9 8.29 -4.59 -1.81
CA ALA A 9 9.59 -3.92 -1.91
C ALA A 9 9.76 -2.79 -0.88
N VAL A 10 8.69 -2.06 -0.53
CA VAL A 10 8.71 -1.06 0.56
C VAL A 10 8.90 -1.73 1.92
N VAL A 11 8.26 -2.87 2.16
CA VAL A 11 8.47 -3.65 3.39
C VAL A 11 9.94 -4.09 3.49
N ILE A 12 10.50 -4.65 2.42
CA ILE A 12 11.90 -5.08 2.36
C ILE A 12 12.85 -3.90 2.59
N ASP A 13 12.70 -2.78 1.87
CA ASP A 13 13.52 -1.57 2.08
C ASP A 13 13.46 -1.13 3.54
N ARG A 14 12.25 -1.00 4.09
CA ARG A 14 12.08 -0.46 5.43
C ARG A 14 12.69 -1.38 6.49
N MET A 15 12.48 -2.68 6.38
CA MET A 15 12.98 -3.66 7.34
C MET A 15 14.50 -3.82 7.24
N ALA A 16 15.05 -3.92 6.03
CA ALA A 16 16.49 -4.01 5.84
C ALA A 16 17.21 -2.73 6.28
N ARG A 17 16.72 -1.56 5.83
CA ARG A 17 17.41 -0.27 6.07
C ARG A 17 17.25 0.27 7.49
N LEU A 18 16.11 0.05 8.15
CA LEU A 18 15.86 0.60 9.49
C LEU A 18 16.04 -0.40 10.63
N VAL A 19 15.81 -1.70 10.38
CA VAL A 19 15.88 -2.75 11.40
C VAL A 19 17.13 -3.62 11.21
N GLY A 20 17.75 -3.61 10.03
CA GLY A 20 18.91 -4.46 9.72
C GLY A 20 18.54 -5.91 9.46
N ALA A 21 17.27 -6.18 9.14
CA ALA A 21 16.81 -7.52 8.79
C ALA A 21 17.34 -7.94 7.40
N ASP A 22 17.57 -9.24 7.22
CA ASP A 22 18.00 -9.79 5.94
C ASP A 22 16.84 -9.76 4.92
N PRO A 23 17.03 -9.24 3.70
CA PRO A 23 16.01 -9.22 2.66
C PRO A 23 15.39 -10.59 2.34
N ASP A 24 16.21 -11.66 2.29
CA ASP A 24 15.74 -12.99 1.93
C ASP A 24 14.89 -13.59 3.07
N ASP A 25 15.25 -13.32 4.32
CA ASP A 25 14.45 -13.70 5.49
C ASP A 25 13.08 -12.99 5.50
N ILE A 26 13.02 -11.71 5.13
CA ILE A 26 11.76 -10.95 5.03
C ILE A 26 10.84 -11.55 3.97
N GLU A 27 11.37 -11.91 2.80
CA GLU A 27 10.58 -12.57 1.74
C GLU A 27 10.05 -13.94 2.20
N ALA A 28 10.89 -14.73 2.87
CA ALA A 28 10.50 -16.02 3.43
C ALA A 28 9.39 -15.87 4.49
N ASP A 29 9.52 -14.91 5.40
CA ASP A 29 8.52 -14.63 6.44
C ASP A 29 7.18 -14.20 5.83
N MET A 30 7.20 -13.36 4.79
CA MET A 30 5.99 -12.95 4.07
C MET A 30 5.28 -14.13 3.39
N ALA A 31 6.04 -15.08 2.83
CA ALA A 31 5.48 -16.31 2.29
C ALA A 31 4.87 -17.21 3.38
N ILE A 32 5.53 -17.33 4.55
CA ILE A 32 5.02 -18.09 5.70
C ILE A 32 3.70 -17.50 6.21
N LEU A 33 3.53 -16.18 6.19
CA LEU A 33 2.30 -15.50 6.56
C LEU A 33 1.14 -15.71 5.57
N GLY A 34 1.37 -16.39 4.44
CA GLY A 34 0.37 -16.64 3.41
C GLY A 34 -0.05 -15.37 2.67
N VAL A 35 0.88 -14.43 2.50
CA VAL A 35 0.65 -13.24 1.69
C VAL A 35 0.82 -13.61 0.21
N GLU A 36 -0.25 -13.45 -0.54
CA GLU A 36 -0.25 -13.64 -1.98
C GLU A 36 0.26 -12.36 -2.66
N ILE A 37 1.02 -12.54 -3.74
CA ILE A 37 1.56 -11.43 -4.52
C ILE A 37 0.61 -11.15 -5.69
N ALA A 38 0.18 -9.89 -5.82
CA ALA A 38 -0.67 -9.45 -6.92
C ALA A 38 0.11 -9.42 -8.25
N ASP A 39 -0.58 -9.72 -9.35
CA ASP A 39 -0.03 -9.58 -10.69
C ASP A 39 0.34 -8.13 -11.01
N VAL A 40 1.47 -7.94 -11.70
CA VAL A 40 1.91 -6.63 -12.17
C VAL A 40 1.36 -6.39 -13.57
N THR A 41 0.43 -5.43 -13.67
CA THR A 41 -0.09 -4.95 -14.95
C THR A 41 0.41 -3.54 -15.22
N ALA A 42 0.44 -3.14 -16.50
CA ALA A 42 0.81 -1.77 -16.86
C ALA A 42 -0.16 -0.74 -16.23
N ASP A 43 -1.46 -1.05 -16.20
CA ASP A 43 -2.48 -0.20 -15.61
C ASP A 43 -2.26 0.01 -14.11
N ALA A 44 -1.81 -1.03 -13.39
CA ALA A 44 -1.44 -0.96 -11.98
C ALA A 44 -0.21 -0.10 -11.70
N LEU A 45 0.52 0.38 -12.72
CA LEU A 45 1.69 1.25 -12.58
C LEU A 45 1.49 2.65 -13.20
N VAL A 46 0.63 2.79 -14.21
CA VAL A 46 0.38 4.07 -14.88
C VAL A 46 -0.71 4.89 -14.17
N GLU A 47 -1.86 4.28 -13.85
CA GLU A 47 -2.97 4.97 -13.20
C GLU A 47 -2.63 5.55 -11.82
N PRO A 48 -1.79 4.89 -10.99
CA PRO A 48 -1.33 5.46 -9.72
C PRO A 48 -0.63 6.80 -9.85
N GLY A 49 0.08 7.04 -10.96
CA GLY A 49 0.68 8.34 -11.25
C GLY A 49 -0.37 9.44 -11.41
N ARG A 50 -1.54 9.10 -11.98
CA ARG A 50 -2.66 10.03 -12.13
C ARG A 50 -3.35 10.30 -10.80
N TRP A 51 -3.59 9.26 -10.00
CA TRP A 51 -4.13 9.39 -8.64
C TRP A 51 -3.24 10.31 -7.82
N ARG A 52 -1.93 10.04 -7.79
CA ARG A 52 -0.97 10.87 -7.06
C ARG A 52 -0.96 12.31 -7.56
N ALA A 53 -1.06 12.55 -8.87
CA ALA A 53 -1.10 13.90 -9.41
C ALA A 53 -2.34 14.70 -8.98
N ARG A 54 -3.48 14.04 -8.71
CA ARG A 54 -4.70 14.67 -8.21
C ARG A 54 -4.69 14.87 -6.70
N ASP A 55 -4.23 13.88 -5.96
CA ASP A 55 -4.40 13.82 -4.50
C ASP A 55 -3.18 14.26 -3.70
N TYR A 56 -1.99 14.28 -4.30
CA TYR A 56 -0.79 14.61 -3.54
C TYR A 56 -0.79 16.09 -3.13
N HIS A 57 -0.78 16.32 -1.83
CA HIS A 57 -0.44 17.60 -1.24
C HIS A 57 0.62 17.41 -0.16
N ARG A 58 1.78 18.05 -0.30
CA ARG A 58 2.94 17.83 0.58
C ARG A 58 2.67 18.07 2.07
N ALA A 59 1.71 18.93 2.41
CA ALA A 59 1.41 19.32 3.79
C ALA A 59 0.20 18.57 4.36
N ASP A 60 -0.82 18.31 3.53
CA ASP A 60 -2.13 17.88 4.02
C ASP A 60 -2.51 16.46 3.55
N ARG A 61 -1.82 15.95 2.51
CA ARG A 61 -2.09 14.64 1.90
C ARG A 61 -0.84 14.04 1.26
N PRO A 62 0.20 13.72 2.05
CA PRO A 62 1.46 13.20 1.54
C PRO A 62 1.38 11.70 1.18
N VAL A 63 0.55 11.33 0.20
CA VAL A 63 0.48 9.95 -0.29
C VAL A 63 1.73 9.58 -1.12
N SER A 64 2.30 8.42 -0.85
CA SER A 64 3.41 7.89 -1.65
C SER A 64 2.90 7.30 -2.97
N LEU A 65 3.80 7.08 -3.94
CA LEU A 65 3.43 6.37 -5.16
C LEU A 65 3.07 4.90 -4.87
N ALA A 66 3.67 4.28 -3.85
CA ALA A 66 3.34 2.92 -3.44
C ALA A 66 1.91 2.82 -2.88
N ASP A 67 1.48 3.82 -2.11
CA ASP A 67 0.09 3.94 -1.64
C ASP A 67 -0.89 4.05 -2.81
N CYS A 68 -0.56 4.89 -3.79
CA CYS A 68 -1.39 5.06 -4.99
C CYS A 68 -1.51 3.73 -5.76
N VAL A 69 -0.41 2.97 -5.87
CA VAL A 69 -0.40 1.65 -6.50
C VAL A 69 -1.27 0.66 -5.72
N ALA A 70 -1.16 0.64 -4.39
CA ALA A 70 -2.01 -0.20 -3.54
C ALA A 70 -3.49 0.13 -3.71
N GLY A 71 -3.83 1.42 -3.73
CA GLY A 71 -5.20 1.91 -3.92
C GLY A 71 -5.80 1.55 -5.26
N VAL A 72 -5.08 1.81 -6.37
CA VAL A 72 -5.52 1.43 -7.72
C VAL A 72 -5.71 -0.08 -7.82
N CYS A 73 -4.77 -0.87 -7.29
CA CYS A 73 -4.86 -2.32 -7.28
C CYS A 73 -6.13 -2.78 -6.54
N ALA A 74 -6.39 -2.24 -5.35
CA ALA A 74 -7.56 -2.57 -4.55
C ALA A 74 -8.87 -2.22 -5.29
N VAL A 75 -8.97 -1.01 -5.84
CA VAL A 75 -10.16 -0.56 -6.58
C VAL A 75 -10.38 -1.38 -7.85
N THR A 76 -9.33 -1.64 -8.63
CA THR A 76 -9.41 -2.42 -9.87
C THR A 76 -9.86 -3.85 -9.61
N MET A 77 -9.37 -4.45 -8.52
CA MET A 77 -9.71 -5.83 -8.14
C MET A 77 -11.03 -5.94 -7.36
N GLY A 78 -11.68 -4.83 -7.02
CA GLY A 78 -12.91 -4.83 -6.22
C GLY A 78 -12.72 -5.34 -4.79
N ILE A 79 -11.53 -5.14 -4.21
CA ILE A 79 -11.19 -5.54 -2.84
C ILE A 79 -10.99 -4.32 -1.94
N ALA A 80 -11.03 -4.52 -0.62
CA ALA A 80 -10.80 -3.46 0.34
C ALA A 80 -9.29 -3.27 0.62
N LEU A 81 -8.81 -2.03 0.65
CA LEU A 81 -7.45 -1.71 1.08
C LEU A 81 -7.37 -1.73 2.61
N ALA A 82 -6.50 -2.58 3.17
CA ALA A 82 -6.19 -2.55 4.59
C ALA A 82 -5.06 -1.54 4.87
N THR A 83 -5.32 -0.48 5.64
CA THR A 83 -4.30 0.53 5.97
C THR A 83 -4.59 1.23 7.29
N SER A 84 -3.52 1.65 7.98
CA SER A 84 -3.58 2.57 9.13
C SER A 84 -3.28 4.03 8.74
N ASP A 85 -2.91 4.29 7.49
CA ASP A 85 -2.60 5.63 7.00
C ASP A 85 -3.88 6.36 6.56
N ALA A 86 -4.16 7.51 7.19
CA ALA A 86 -5.37 8.29 6.92
C ALA A 86 -5.39 8.92 5.53
N HIS A 87 -4.25 9.36 4.99
CA HIS A 87 -4.20 9.97 3.67
C HIS A 87 -4.44 8.95 2.57
N CYS A 88 -3.87 7.74 2.74
CA CYS A 88 -4.09 6.59 1.87
C CYS A 88 -5.55 6.12 1.94
N ALA A 89 -6.12 6.00 3.14
CA ALA A 89 -7.53 5.65 3.34
C ALA A 89 -8.49 6.65 2.67
N HIS A 90 -8.27 7.96 2.85
CA HIS A 90 -9.06 8.98 2.19
C HIS A 90 -8.94 8.90 0.66
N MET A 91 -7.73 8.68 0.13
CA MET A 91 -7.50 8.59 -1.33
C MET A 91 -8.28 7.44 -1.94
N VAL A 92 -8.28 6.26 -1.32
CA VAL A 92 -9.08 5.13 -1.82
C VAL A 92 -10.57 5.41 -1.74
N ARG A 93 -11.06 6.05 -0.67
CA ARG A 93 -12.47 6.39 -0.52
C ARG A 93 -12.93 7.41 -1.57
N ASP A 94 -12.12 8.42 -1.86
CA ASP A 94 -12.42 9.45 -2.89
C ASP A 94 -12.54 8.84 -4.29
N GLU A 95 -11.76 7.80 -4.57
CA GLU A 95 -11.79 7.03 -5.82
C GLU A 95 -12.86 5.90 -5.79
N GLY A 96 -13.74 5.88 -4.77
CA GLY A 96 -14.87 4.95 -4.67
C GLY A 96 -14.53 3.54 -4.14
N GLY A 97 -13.31 3.34 -3.63
CA GLY A 97 -12.86 2.07 -3.08
C GLY A 97 -13.29 1.81 -1.63
N ALA A 98 -13.16 0.55 -1.20
CA ALA A 98 -13.39 0.15 0.18
C ALA A 98 -12.08 0.17 1.00
N VAL A 99 -12.18 0.49 2.29
CA VAL A 99 -11.03 0.51 3.23
C VAL A 99 -11.33 -0.33 4.46
N VAL A 100 -10.40 -1.22 4.82
CA VAL A 100 -10.33 -1.86 6.14
C VAL A 100 -9.39 -1.03 7.01
N ALA A 101 -9.97 -0.22 7.90
CA ALA A 101 -9.21 0.68 8.76
C ALA A 101 -8.45 -0.10 9.85
N LEU A 102 -7.12 -0.13 9.74
CA LEU A 102 -6.22 -0.73 10.73
C LEU A 102 -5.85 0.30 11.79
N PRO A 103 -5.64 -0.10 13.06
CA PRO A 103 -5.10 0.80 14.07
C PRO A 103 -3.65 1.15 13.75
N ASP A 104 -3.28 2.42 13.94
CA ASP A 104 -1.89 2.86 13.94
C ASP A 104 -1.17 2.46 15.24
N SER A 105 0.09 2.87 15.39
CA SER A 105 0.90 2.62 16.60
C SER A 105 0.32 3.21 17.90
N LYS A 106 -0.66 4.11 17.82
CA LYS A 106 -1.39 4.70 18.95
C LYS A 106 -2.80 4.12 19.11
N GLY A 107 -3.19 3.16 18.28
CA GLY A 107 -4.53 2.55 18.28
C GLY A 107 -5.59 3.34 17.49
N VAL A 108 -5.21 4.41 16.80
CA VAL A 108 -6.14 5.28 16.04
C VAL A 108 -6.38 4.68 14.66
N ARG A 109 -7.63 4.72 14.19
CA ARG A 109 -8.04 4.22 12.88
C ARG A 109 -8.42 5.36 11.93
N PRO A 110 -8.12 5.25 10.63
CA PRO A 110 -8.52 6.23 9.62
C PRO A 110 -9.96 6.10 9.10
#